data_AF-A0AA95F1G6-F1
#
_entry.id   AF-A0AA95F1G6-F1
#
_cell.length_a   1.000
_cell.length_b   1.000
_cell.length_c   1.000
_cell.angle_alpha   90.00
_cell.angle_beta   90.00
_cell.angle_gamma   90.00
#
_symmetry.space_group_name_H-M   'P 1'
#
loop_
_entity.id
_entity.type
_entity.pdbx_description
1 polymer ?
#
loop_
_entity_poly.entity_id
_entity_poly.type
_entity_poly.pdbx_seq_one_letter_code
_entity_poly.pdbx_strand_id
1 'polypeptide(L)'
;MSSIIRNMTSPISDFGTVEFATELAELHPLLLESIYEKKQGNDVDNEALRNRPLSLQYENQQQLLRLIVKLQQRLHDDEAKQIRCRFSIVDSRNEMGMGEISRNSDSVDIADVVDSNQTWLPLHELFAEVEGRSVSEYILHNLFTTHLQPIVQPEGMIMGYEFLLRPLPELKPFRPAQLFQSARQIRQHSFLDRAARQLAIRLGSIHLEKGTKRFINFLPSSFHHADLSVEETLDLIRNSGTDPQDYVFEVIETERLDDPALHKVFEAYRKQGAQMALDDVGSGFATLNIVDQLQPDYVKMDRQWVSNCDIDSDKQKYIDDLLERVTRIHGTVLAEGIEREEEWQYLKKAGIPLFQGYLFGRAAPLPVANTGFAGSAASN
;
A
#
# COMPACT_ATOMS: atom_id res chain seq x y z
N MET A 1 -6.25 17.35 25.09
CA MET A 1 -7.18 16.33 24.58
C MET A 1 -6.41 15.32 23.71
N SER A 2 -5.41 14.63 24.27
CA SER A 2 -4.42 13.83 23.52
C SER A 2 -4.44 12.34 23.88
N SER A 3 -5.60 11.72 24.01
CA SER A 3 -5.68 10.31 24.42
C SER A 3 -6.72 9.46 23.67
N ILE A 4 -7.22 9.90 22.51
CA ILE A 4 -8.32 9.20 21.81
C ILE A 4 -7.95 8.69 20.39
N ILE A 5 -6.72 8.90 19.91
CA ILE A 5 -6.28 8.35 18.60
C ILE A 5 -5.12 7.36 18.80
N ARG A 6 -5.36 6.29 19.57
CA ARG A 6 -4.41 5.16 19.71
C ARG A 6 -4.96 3.82 19.21
N ASN A 7 -6.02 3.83 18.40
CA ASN A 7 -6.64 2.59 17.89
C ASN A 7 -7.27 2.75 16.49
N MET A 8 -6.47 3.16 15.51
CA MET A 8 -6.79 2.83 14.11
C MET A 8 -5.91 1.66 13.68
N THR A 9 -6.34 0.46 14.08
CA THR A 9 -6.08 -0.85 13.46
C THR A 9 -4.70 -1.03 12.80
N SER A 10 -3.62 -1.15 13.59
CA SER A 10 -2.29 -1.58 13.09
C SER A 10 -2.44 -2.79 12.16
N PRO A 11 -1.73 -2.90 11.03
CA PRO A 11 -1.84 -4.06 10.16
C PRO A 11 -1.47 -5.37 10.88
N ILE A 12 -1.93 -6.50 10.34
CA ILE A 12 -1.46 -7.82 10.78
C ILE A 12 -0.07 -8.06 10.18
N SER A 13 0.85 -8.58 11.00
CA SER A 13 2.21 -8.94 10.58
C SER A 13 2.20 -10.08 9.56
N ASP A 14 3.20 -10.10 8.68
CA ASP A 14 3.38 -11.11 7.64
C ASP A 14 3.64 -12.51 8.18
N PHE A 15 4.22 -12.58 9.37
CA PHE A 15 4.49 -13.81 10.09
C PHE A 15 4.11 -13.64 11.57
N GLY A 16 3.84 -14.76 12.24
CA GLY A 16 3.49 -14.76 13.64
C GLY A 16 2.72 -16.01 14.05
N THR A 17 2.01 -15.90 15.16
CA THR A 17 1.06 -16.90 15.63
C THR A 17 -0.32 -16.27 15.75
N VAL A 18 -1.33 -16.98 15.25
CA VAL A 18 -2.74 -16.67 15.51
C VAL A 18 -3.32 -17.73 16.43
N GLU A 19 -3.98 -17.29 17.49
CA GLU A 19 -4.67 -18.17 18.44
C GLU A 19 -6.18 -17.94 18.33
N PHE A 20 -6.97 -19.01 18.45
CA PHE A 20 -8.43 -18.99 18.40
C PHE A 20 -9.02 -19.58 19.69
N ALA A 21 -10.07 -18.95 20.21
CA ALA A 21 -10.81 -19.43 21.36
C ALA A 21 -12.32 -19.30 21.12
N THR A 22 -13.09 -20.27 21.61
CA THR A 22 -14.56 -20.29 21.57
C THR A 22 -15.08 -20.99 22.81
N GLU A 23 -16.20 -20.52 23.35
CA GLU A 23 -16.93 -21.19 24.44
C GLU A 23 -17.93 -22.24 23.89
N LEU A 24 -18.20 -22.19 22.58
CA LEU A 24 -19.10 -23.12 21.89
C LEU A 24 -18.35 -24.36 21.43
N ALA A 25 -18.60 -25.49 22.12
CA ALA A 25 -17.94 -26.76 21.87
C ALA A 25 -18.21 -27.31 20.45
N GLU A 26 -19.36 -26.97 19.86
CA GLU A 26 -19.75 -27.35 18.50
C GLU A 26 -18.89 -26.70 17.41
N LEU A 27 -18.26 -25.55 17.68
CA LEU A 27 -17.37 -24.87 16.73
C LEU A 27 -15.93 -25.40 16.76
N HIS A 28 -15.56 -26.12 17.83
CA HIS A 28 -14.20 -26.62 18.03
C HIS A 28 -13.74 -27.61 16.93
N PRO A 29 -14.55 -28.60 16.48
CA PRO A 29 -14.16 -29.49 15.39
C PRO A 29 -13.92 -28.74 14.07
N LEU A 30 -14.74 -27.73 13.75
CA LEU A 30 -14.59 -26.91 12.55
C LEU A 30 -13.27 -26.13 12.58
N LEU A 31 -12.93 -25.53 13.73
CA LEU A 31 -11.65 -24.83 13.91
C LEU A 31 -10.45 -25.76 13.76
N LEU A 32 -10.48 -26.95 14.39
CA LEU A 32 -9.40 -27.94 14.29
C LEU A 32 -9.15 -28.38 12.83
N GLU A 33 -10.22 -28.69 12.09
CA GLU A 33 -10.12 -29.09 10.69
C GLU A 33 -9.68 -27.93 9.79
N SER A 34 -10.11 -26.71 10.13
CA SER A 34 -9.70 -25.51 9.39
C SER A 34 -8.22 -25.20 9.58
N ILE A 35 -7.71 -25.29 10.81
CA ILE A 35 -6.34 -24.93 11.20
C ILE A 35 -5.31 -26.01 10.83
N TYR A 36 -5.57 -27.28 11.14
CA TYR A 36 -4.56 -28.35 11.02
C TYR A 36 -4.77 -29.27 9.82
N GLU A 37 -5.79 -29.04 9.00
CA GLU A 37 -6.16 -29.89 7.84
C GLU A 37 -6.34 -31.38 8.19
N LYS A 38 -6.53 -31.71 9.47
CA LYS A 38 -6.75 -33.07 9.94
C LYS A 38 -8.19 -33.49 9.63
N LYS A 39 -8.35 -34.53 8.81
CA LYS A 39 -9.65 -35.23 8.65
C LYS A 39 -10.06 -35.84 9.99
N GLN A 40 -11.37 -35.83 10.27
CA GLN A 40 -11.94 -36.50 11.45
C GLN A 40 -11.38 -37.93 11.57
N GLY A 41 -10.57 -38.16 12.61
CA GLY A 41 -9.87 -39.42 12.81
C GLY A 41 -9.00 -39.40 14.07
N ASN A 42 -9.60 -39.85 15.17
CA ASN A 42 -8.99 -40.49 16.34
C ASN A 42 -8.24 -39.72 17.45
N ASP A 43 -8.27 -38.39 17.56
CA ASP A 43 -7.69 -37.70 18.75
C ASP A 43 -8.50 -36.50 19.30
N VAL A 44 -9.83 -36.47 19.10
CA VAL A 44 -10.68 -35.31 19.47
C VAL A 44 -11.30 -35.42 20.88
N ASP A 45 -11.00 -36.47 21.63
CA ASP A 45 -11.63 -36.77 22.92
C ASP A 45 -10.74 -36.45 24.14
N ASN A 46 -9.80 -35.52 23.99
CA ASN A 46 -9.06 -35.00 25.14
C ASN A 46 -9.70 -33.69 25.61
N GLU A 47 -10.47 -33.76 26.69
CA GLU A 47 -11.14 -32.62 27.34
C GLU A 47 -10.15 -31.47 27.66
N ALA A 48 -8.87 -31.81 27.87
CA ALA A 48 -7.78 -30.86 28.10
C ALA A 48 -7.39 -30.02 26.85
N LEU A 49 -7.70 -30.48 25.63
CA LEU A 49 -7.47 -29.73 24.39
C LEU A 49 -8.60 -28.74 24.10
N ARG A 50 -9.84 -29.01 24.55
CA ARG A 50 -11.01 -28.13 24.32
C ARG A 50 -10.92 -26.79 25.05
N ASN A 51 -10.22 -26.77 26.19
CA ASN A 51 -10.09 -25.58 27.04
C ASN A 51 -8.85 -24.72 26.74
N ARG A 52 -8.08 -25.06 25.70
CA ARG A 52 -6.91 -24.29 25.29
C ARG A 52 -7.17 -23.59 23.96
N PRO A 53 -6.67 -22.35 23.78
CA PRO A 53 -6.66 -21.73 22.47
C PRO A 53 -6.01 -22.64 21.43
N LEU A 54 -6.64 -22.75 20.27
CA LEU A 54 -6.06 -23.42 19.10
C LEU A 54 -5.10 -22.44 18.43
N SER A 55 -3.85 -22.84 18.22
CA SER A 55 -2.82 -21.95 17.66
C SER A 55 -2.34 -22.42 16.29
N LEU A 56 -2.10 -21.46 15.41
CA LEU A 56 -1.40 -21.65 14.14
C LEU A 56 -0.23 -20.66 14.07
N GLN A 57 0.97 -21.19 13.90
CA GLN A 57 2.11 -20.40 13.46
C GLN A 57 2.06 -20.26 11.94
N TYR A 58 2.19 -19.03 11.45
CA TYR A 58 2.23 -18.73 10.02
C TYR A 58 3.54 -18.00 9.68
N GLU A 59 4.19 -18.44 8.62
CA GLU A 59 5.50 -17.93 8.17
C GLU A 59 5.37 -16.81 7.13
N ASN A 60 4.19 -16.68 6.52
CA ASN A 60 3.90 -15.65 5.54
C ASN A 60 2.39 -15.36 5.44
N GLN A 61 2.06 -14.21 4.86
CA GLN A 61 0.69 -13.73 4.68
C GLN A 61 -0.22 -14.72 3.93
N GLN A 62 0.32 -15.53 3.00
CA GLN A 62 -0.53 -16.44 2.20
C GLN A 62 -1.11 -17.58 3.05
N GLN A 63 -0.33 -18.11 4.00
CA GLN A 63 -0.82 -19.14 4.92
C GLN A 63 -1.99 -18.60 5.77
N LEU A 64 -1.84 -17.38 6.30
CA LEU A 64 -2.89 -16.74 7.08
C LEU A 64 -4.13 -16.43 6.23
N LEU A 65 -3.96 -15.84 5.04
CA LEU A 65 -5.07 -15.52 4.14
C LEU A 65 -5.86 -16.77 3.73
N ARG A 66 -5.19 -17.90 3.46
CA ARG A 66 -5.87 -19.19 3.18
C ARG A 66 -6.74 -19.64 4.34
N LEU A 67 -6.24 -19.52 5.58
CA LEU A 67 -7.03 -19.86 6.77
C LEU A 67 -8.23 -18.92 6.91
N ILE A 68 -8.03 -17.61 6.78
CA ILE A 68 -9.11 -16.61 6.90
C ILE A 68 -10.21 -16.87 5.86
N VAL A 69 -9.84 -17.07 4.59
CA VAL A 69 -10.78 -17.40 3.51
C VAL A 69 -11.54 -18.69 3.82
N LYS A 70 -10.83 -19.74 4.25
CA LYS A 70 -11.44 -21.03 4.62
C LYS A 70 -12.42 -20.89 5.79
N LEU A 71 -12.09 -20.09 6.80
CA LEU A 71 -12.97 -19.83 7.95
C LEU A 71 -14.19 -19.02 7.53
N GLN A 72 -14.02 -17.94 6.74
CA GLN A 72 -15.12 -17.09 6.26
C GLN A 72 -16.10 -17.88 5.39
N GLN A 73 -15.63 -18.84 4.57
CA GLN A 73 -16.50 -19.68 3.75
C GLN A 73 -17.27 -20.75 4.54
N ARG A 74 -16.78 -21.13 5.73
CA ARG A 74 -17.34 -22.26 6.52
C ARG A 74 -18.20 -21.82 7.69
N LEU A 75 -18.02 -20.60 8.19
CA LEU A 75 -18.72 -20.07 9.36
C LEU A 75 -19.85 -19.14 8.92
N HIS A 76 -21.00 -19.25 9.59
CA HIS A 76 -22.01 -18.21 9.54
C HIS A 76 -21.58 -16.98 10.38
N ASP A 77 -22.09 -15.80 10.04
CA ASP A 77 -21.75 -14.54 10.74
C ASP A 77 -21.94 -14.63 12.26
N ASP A 78 -23.00 -15.30 12.71
CA ASP A 78 -23.27 -15.44 14.13
C ASP A 78 -22.30 -16.41 14.82
N GLU A 79 -21.80 -17.43 14.13
CA GLU A 79 -20.77 -18.34 14.65
C GLU A 79 -19.41 -17.61 14.73
N ALA A 80 -19.06 -16.83 13.71
CA ALA A 80 -17.83 -16.05 13.66
C ALA A 80 -17.75 -14.98 14.78
N LYS A 81 -18.89 -14.49 15.27
CA LYS A 81 -18.94 -13.58 16.44
C LYS A 81 -18.62 -14.28 17.76
N GLN A 82 -18.84 -15.60 17.84
CA GLN A 82 -18.59 -16.39 19.06
C GLN A 82 -17.16 -16.90 19.15
N ILE A 83 -16.40 -16.82 18.06
CA ILE A 83 -14.99 -17.16 18.02
C ILE A 83 -14.19 -15.87 18.23
N ARG A 84 -13.19 -15.92 19.12
CA ARG A 84 -12.20 -14.85 19.27
C ARG A 84 -10.86 -15.31 18.72
N CYS A 85 -10.08 -14.37 18.19
CA CYS A 85 -8.71 -14.59 17.79
C CYS A 85 -7.77 -13.51 18.35
N ARG A 86 -6.49 -13.83 18.51
CA ARG A 86 -5.43 -12.85 18.79
C ARG A 86 -4.17 -13.17 18.01
N PHE A 87 -3.36 -12.15 17.75
CA PHE A 87 -2.12 -12.26 17.00
C PHE A 87 -0.92 -11.95 17.90
N SER A 88 0.14 -12.74 17.76
CA SER A 88 1.41 -12.50 18.43
C SER A 88 2.57 -12.69 17.46
N ILE A 89 3.60 -11.87 17.60
CA ILE A 89 4.87 -12.03 16.88
C ILE A 89 5.83 -12.67 17.87
N VAL A 90 6.32 -13.86 17.56
CA VAL A 90 7.40 -14.49 18.34
C VAL A 90 8.69 -14.16 17.61
N ASP A 91 9.50 -13.25 18.16
CA ASP A 91 10.84 -12.99 17.62
C ASP A 91 11.75 -14.16 18.03
N SER A 92 11.83 -15.16 17.16
CA SER A 92 12.70 -16.33 17.34
C SER A 92 14.20 -16.00 17.35
N ARG A 93 14.59 -14.73 17.19
CA ARG A 93 15.99 -14.28 17.35
C ARG A 93 16.47 -14.23 18.79
N ASN A 94 15.59 -14.27 19.79
CA ASN A 94 16.00 -14.31 21.20
C ASN A 94 16.31 -15.72 21.75
N GLU A 95 16.00 -16.80 21.01
CA GLU A 95 16.22 -18.16 21.50
C GLU A 95 17.45 -18.87 20.90
N MET A 96 18.03 -18.36 19.82
CA MET A 96 19.30 -18.86 19.29
C MET A 96 20.46 -17.95 19.71
N GLY A 97 21.06 -18.26 20.86
CA GLY A 97 22.32 -17.66 21.31
C GLY A 97 23.39 -17.73 20.23
N MET A 98 23.68 -16.58 19.62
CA MET A 98 24.85 -16.33 18.79
C MET A 98 25.59 -15.13 19.39
N GLY A 99 26.90 -15.35 19.62
CA GLY A 99 27.77 -14.62 20.54
C GLY A 99 27.83 -13.10 20.41
N GLU A 100 28.28 -12.50 21.51
CA GLU A 100 28.70 -11.11 21.67
C GLU A 100 29.22 -10.47 20.38
N ILE A 101 28.45 -9.53 19.82
CA ILE A 101 29.00 -8.52 18.92
C ILE A 101 29.16 -7.25 19.74
N SER A 102 30.42 -6.84 19.83
CA SER A 102 30.97 -5.65 20.49
C SER A 102 30.03 -4.44 20.48
N ARG A 103 29.70 -3.95 21.68
CA ARG A 103 29.05 -2.66 21.91
C ARG A 103 29.93 -1.54 21.34
N ASN A 104 29.46 -0.88 20.29
CA ASN A 104 29.82 0.50 20.04
C ASN A 104 28.55 1.35 20.15
N SER A 105 28.63 2.34 21.03
CA SER A 105 27.58 3.24 21.47
C SER A 105 27.15 4.17 20.34
N ASP A 106 25.96 3.93 19.80
CA ASP A 106 24.95 4.91 19.35
C ASP A 106 23.67 4.14 18.93
N SER A 107 23.32 3.09 19.70
CA SER A 107 22.12 2.30 19.50
C SER A 107 20.98 2.91 20.31
N VAL A 108 20.01 3.49 19.61
CA VAL A 108 18.68 3.70 20.16
C VAL A 108 18.08 2.31 20.38
N ASP A 109 17.60 2.05 21.60
CA ASP A 109 17.02 0.79 22.03
C ASP A 109 16.01 0.26 21.00
N ILE A 110 16.33 -0.88 20.38
CA ILE A 110 15.44 -1.67 19.49
C ILE A 110 14.35 -2.40 20.33
N ALA A 111 14.21 -2.04 21.62
CA ALA A 111 13.35 -2.74 22.57
C ALA A 111 11.88 -2.30 22.59
N ASP A 112 11.49 -1.25 21.87
CA ASP A 112 10.17 -0.61 22.05
C ASP A 112 9.16 -0.77 20.89
N VAL A 113 9.38 -1.67 19.93
CA VAL A 113 8.35 -2.08 18.95
C VAL A 113 7.92 -3.52 19.18
N VAL A 114 7.53 -3.83 20.42
CA VAL A 114 6.68 -5.00 20.71
C VAL A 114 5.24 -4.53 20.61
N ASP A 115 4.73 -4.24 19.41
CA ASP A 115 3.28 -4.14 19.20
C ASP A 115 2.71 -5.57 19.13
N SER A 116 2.80 -6.29 20.26
CA SER A 116 2.07 -7.53 20.46
C SER A 116 0.63 -7.13 20.72
N ASN A 117 -0.19 -7.16 19.68
CA ASN A 117 -1.63 -6.98 19.81
C ASN A 117 -2.24 -8.23 20.48
N GLN A 118 -1.93 -8.43 21.77
CA GLN A 118 -2.36 -9.56 22.61
C GLN A 118 -3.86 -9.52 22.94
N THR A 119 -4.56 -8.51 22.44
CA THR A 119 -6.00 -8.34 22.63
C THR A 119 -6.75 -9.36 21.81
N TRP A 120 -7.64 -10.10 22.48
CA TRP A 120 -8.61 -10.96 21.80
C TRP A 120 -9.64 -10.11 21.06
N LEU A 121 -9.78 -10.36 19.76
CA LEU A 121 -10.75 -9.72 18.87
C LEU A 121 -11.75 -10.78 18.39
N PRO A 122 -13.01 -10.42 18.16
CA PRO A 122 -13.95 -11.30 17.47
C PRO A 122 -13.44 -11.70 16.07
N LEU A 123 -13.58 -12.96 15.69
CA LEU A 123 -13.08 -13.48 14.41
C LEU A 123 -13.72 -12.77 13.20
N HIS A 124 -15.00 -12.43 13.29
CA HIS A 124 -15.71 -11.71 12.22
C HIS A 124 -15.10 -10.34 11.89
N GLU A 125 -14.32 -9.72 12.79
CA GLU A 125 -13.59 -8.47 12.48
C GLU A 125 -12.45 -8.69 11.48
N LEU A 126 -12.09 -9.94 11.17
CA LEU A 126 -11.16 -10.29 10.09
C LEU A 126 -11.86 -10.48 8.74
N PHE A 127 -13.20 -10.42 8.70
CA PHE A 127 -13.98 -10.67 7.51
C PHE A 127 -14.57 -9.36 6.98
N ALA A 128 -14.37 -9.13 5.69
CA ALA A 128 -15.07 -8.09 4.95
C ALA A 128 -15.27 -8.55 3.51
N GLU A 129 -16.26 -7.95 2.86
CA GLU A 129 -16.56 -8.22 1.47
C GLU A 129 -16.66 -6.92 0.68
N VAL A 130 -16.27 -6.99 -0.59
CA VAL A 130 -16.47 -5.95 -1.58
C VAL A 130 -17.13 -6.60 -2.78
N GLU A 131 -18.26 -6.03 -3.23
CA GLU A 131 -19.06 -6.58 -4.34
C GLU A 131 -19.46 -8.07 -4.19
N GLY A 132 -19.64 -8.52 -2.94
CA GLY A 132 -20.03 -9.89 -2.59
C GLY A 132 -18.88 -10.90 -2.67
N ARG A 133 -17.64 -10.44 -2.56
CA ARG A 133 -16.45 -11.29 -2.51
C ARG A 133 -15.58 -10.90 -1.32
N SER A 134 -14.99 -11.89 -0.65
CA SER A 134 -14.06 -11.68 0.46
C SER A 134 -12.86 -10.82 0.05
N VAL A 135 -12.54 -9.82 0.87
CA VAL A 135 -11.32 -9.01 0.70
C VAL A 135 -10.07 -9.91 0.76
N SER A 136 -10.05 -10.91 1.64
CA SER A 136 -8.94 -11.86 1.73
C SER A 136 -8.77 -12.70 0.46
N GLU A 137 -9.87 -13.04 -0.23
CA GLU A 137 -9.80 -13.71 -1.54
C GLU A 137 -9.23 -12.79 -2.62
N TYR A 138 -9.60 -11.50 -2.63
CA TYR A 138 -9.02 -10.52 -3.55
C TYR A 138 -7.50 -10.49 -3.44
N ILE A 139 -6.98 -10.46 -2.22
CA ILE A 139 -5.55 -10.41 -1.93
C ILE A 139 -4.88 -11.75 -2.25
N LEU A 140 -5.42 -12.86 -1.73
CA LEU A 140 -4.82 -14.20 -1.86
C LEU A 140 -4.65 -14.63 -3.32
N HIS A 141 -5.62 -14.28 -4.17
CA HIS A 141 -5.66 -14.72 -5.56
C HIS A 141 -5.34 -13.60 -6.56
N ASN A 142 -4.93 -12.41 -6.09
CA ASN A 142 -4.70 -11.22 -6.92
C ASN A 142 -5.87 -10.95 -7.88
N LEU A 143 -7.10 -10.87 -7.36
CA LEU A 143 -8.32 -10.70 -8.15
C LEU A 143 -8.54 -9.23 -8.57
N PHE A 144 -7.46 -8.59 -8.99
CA PHE A 144 -7.36 -7.23 -9.47
C PHE A 144 -6.20 -7.13 -10.45
N THR A 145 -6.19 -6.06 -11.24
CA THR A 145 -5.11 -5.72 -12.17
C THR A 145 -4.63 -4.29 -11.90
N THR A 146 -3.70 -3.81 -12.71
CA THR A 146 -3.27 -2.42 -12.71
C THR A 146 -3.56 -1.78 -14.07
N HIS A 147 -3.96 -0.52 -14.07
CA HIS A 147 -4.01 0.32 -15.25
C HIS A 147 -2.92 1.37 -15.19
N LEU A 148 -2.44 1.79 -16.36
CA LEU A 148 -1.36 2.74 -16.55
C LEU A 148 -1.96 4.07 -16.99
N GLN A 149 -1.74 5.13 -16.23
CA GLN A 149 -2.12 6.50 -16.60
C GLN A 149 -0.87 7.30 -17.00
N PRO A 150 -0.83 7.90 -18.20
CA PRO A 150 0.37 8.55 -18.71
C PRO A 150 0.70 9.82 -17.93
N ILE A 151 1.98 9.99 -17.62
CA ILE A 151 2.59 11.21 -17.10
C ILE A 151 3.48 11.80 -18.19
N VAL A 152 3.26 13.06 -18.52
CA VAL A 152 3.90 13.73 -19.67
C VAL A 152 4.74 14.93 -19.27
N GLN A 153 5.75 15.20 -20.10
CA GLN A 153 6.54 16.43 -20.10
C GLN A 153 5.77 17.59 -20.74
N PRO A 154 6.28 18.85 -20.66
CA PRO A 154 5.60 20.02 -21.21
C PRO A 154 5.36 19.96 -22.72
N GLU A 155 6.14 19.15 -23.44
CA GLU A 155 6.00 18.91 -24.89
C GLU A 155 4.95 17.84 -25.22
N GLY A 156 4.33 17.22 -24.22
CA GLY A 156 3.38 16.13 -24.39
C GLY A 156 4.03 14.76 -24.63
N MET A 157 5.35 14.65 -24.40
CA MET A 157 6.09 13.39 -24.46
C MET A 157 5.89 12.60 -23.17
N ILE A 158 5.64 11.30 -23.30
CA ILE A 158 5.44 10.43 -22.13
C ILE A 158 6.77 10.18 -21.43
N MET A 159 6.79 10.47 -20.14
CA MET A 159 7.94 10.26 -19.26
C MET A 159 7.76 8.99 -18.42
N GLY A 160 6.53 8.70 -18.03
CA GLY A 160 6.21 7.56 -17.19
C GLY A 160 4.72 7.29 -17.09
N TYR A 161 4.38 6.36 -16.22
CA TYR A 161 3.01 5.98 -15.93
C TYR A 161 2.79 5.81 -14.45
N GLU A 162 1.62 6.25 -13.97
CA GLU A 162 1.09 5.84 -12.67
C GLU A 162 0.34 4.52 -12.79
N PHE A 163 0.61 3.63 -11.84
CA PHE A 163 0.03 2.30 -11.74
C PHE A 163 -1.13 2.32 -10.75
N LEU A 164 -2.33 2.18 -11.28
CA LEU A 164 -3.57 2.32 -10.54
C LEU A 164 -4.32 0.98 -10.49
N LEU A 165 -4.56 0.47 -9.27
CA LEU A 165 -5.31 -0.78 -9.07
C LEU A 165 -6.70 -0.68 -9.73
N ARG A 166 -7.11 -1.74 -10.42
CA ARG A 166 -8.43 -1.87 -11.06
C ARG A 166 -9.01 -3.27 -10.88
N PRO A 167 -10.35 -3.42 -10.89
CA PRO A 167 -10.97 -4.73 -10.98
C PRO A 167 -10.53 -5.48 -12.24
N LEU A 168 -10.46 -6.81 -12.16
CA LEU A 168 -10.33 -7.64 -13.35
C LEU A 168 -11.60 -7.52 -14.22
N PRO A 169 -11.49 -7.49 -15.57
CA PRO A 169 -12.65 -7.35 -16.45
C PRO A 169 -13.74 -8.42 -16.29
N GLU A 170 -13.35 -9.63 -15.90
CA GLU A 170 -14.24 -10.77 -15.66
C GLU A 170 -14.98 -10.73 -14.32
N LEU A 171 -14.63 -9.79 -13.42
CA LEU A 171 -15.26 -9.63 -12.11
C LEU A 171 -16.22 -8.44 -12.07
N LYS A 172 -17.10 -8.43 -11.07
CA LYS A 172 -17.90 -7.24 -10.79
C LYS A 172 -16.98 -6.04 -10.53
N PRO A 173 -17.27 -4.88 -11.13
CA PRO A 173 -16.45 -3.69 -10.93
C PRO A 173 -16.57 -3.21 -9.48
N PHE A 174 -15.44 -2.91 -8.85
CA PHE A 174 -15.38 -2.29 -7.53
C PHE A 174 -14.53 -1.01 -7.57
N ARG A 175 -14.72 -0.14 -6.58
CA ARG A 175 -13.88 1.05 -6.40
C ARG A 175 -12.60 0.67 -5.61
N PRO A 176 -11.38 0.92 -6.10
CA PRO A 176 -10.15 0.59 -5.38
C PRO A 176 -10.12 1.15 -3.95
N ALA A 177 -10.57 2.40 -3.76
CA ALA A 177 -10.65 3.02 -2.45
C ALA A 177 -11.53 2.22 -1.45
N GLN A 178 -12.63 1.62 -1.92
CA GLN A 178 -13.49 0.78 -1.09
C GLN A 178 -12.78 -0.53 -0.71
N LEU A 179 -12.00 -1.12 -1.62
CA LEU A 179 -11.21 -2.32 -1.32
C LEU A 179 -10.13 -2.04 -0.27
N PHE A 180 -9.39 -0.94 -0.42
CA PHE A 180 -8.40 -0.51 0.58
C PHE A 180 -9.04 -0.15 1.93
N GLN A 181 -10.18 0.53 1.93
CA GLN A 181 -10.92 0.84 3.16
C GLN A 181 -11.36 -0.43 3.89
N SER A 182 -11.93 -1.39 3.15
CA SER A 182 -12.38 -2.67 3.71
C SER A 182 -11.20 -3.50 4.22
N ALA A 183 -10.08 -3.54 3.47
CA ALA A 183 -8.84 -4.18 3.91
C ALA A 183 -8.26 -3.52 5.17
N ARG A 184 -8.38 -2.20 5.33
CA ARG A 184 -7.93 -1.48 6.53
C ARG A 184 -8.77 -1.83 7.75
N GLN A 185 -10.10 -1.90 7.59
CA GLN A 185 -11.02 -2.31 8.66
C GLN A 185 -10.69 -3.69 9.23
N ILE A 186 -10.31 -4.64 8.35
CA ILE A 186 -9.94 -6.01 8.75
C ILE A 186 -8.43 -6.20 8.95
N ARG A 187 -7.65 -5.11 9.01
CA ARG A 187 -6.20 -5.10 9.27
C ARG A 187 -5.32 -5.79 8.21
N GLN A 188 -5.83 -5.99 6.99
CA GLN A 188 -5.15 -6.64 5.85
C GLN A 188 -4.67 -5.66 4.76
N HIS A 189 -4.73 -4.34 5.01
CA HIS A 189 -4.32 -3.32 4.04
C HIS A 189 -2.85 -3.43 3.62
N SER A 190 -1.95 -3.84 4.52
CA SER A 190 -0.54 -4.11 4.20
C SER A 190 -0.37 -5.25 3.20
N PHE A 191 -1.17 -6.31 3.35
CA PHE A 191 -1.16 -7.45 2.42
C PHE A 191 -1.66 -7.04 1.03
N LEU A 192 -2.71 -6.22 0.98
CA LEU A 192 -3.25 -5.69 -0.27
C LEU A 192 -2.25 -4.77 -0.98
N ASP A 193 -1.65 -3.82 -0.26
CA ASP A 193 -0.63 -2.91 -0.80
C ASP A 193 0.56 -3.68 -1.37
N ARG A 194 1.09 -4.65 -0.62
CA ARG A 194 2.17 -5.52 -1.11
C ARG A 194 1.76 -6.25 -2.39
N ALA A 195 0.58 -6.86 -2.42
CA ALA A 195 0.11 -7.60 -3.57
C ALA A 195 -0.06 -6.69 -4.81
N ALA A 196 -0.64 -5.50 -4.63
CA ALA A 196 -0.81 -4.48 -5.67
C ALA A 196 0.55 -3.98 -6.21
N ARG A 197 1.48 -3.64 -5.31
CA ARG A 197 2.83 -3.17 -5.65
C ARG A 197 3.63 -4.23 -6.40
N GLN A 198 3.63 -5.48 -5.94
CA GLN A 198 4.32 -6.55 -6.64
C GLN A 198 3.71 -6.82 -8.03
N LEU A 199 2.39 -6.72 -8.17
CA LEU A 199 1.73 -6.84 -9.46
C LEU A 199 2.11 -5.69 -10.41
N ALA A 200 2.14 -4.45 -9.90
CA ALA A 200 2.56 -3.28 -10.66
C ALA A 200 4.01 -3.40 -11.16
N ILE A 201 4.94 -3.86 -10.31
CA ILE A 201 6.33 -4.12 -10.72
C ILE A 201 6.40 -5.16 -11.84
N ARG A 202 5.71 -6.30 -11.68
CA ARG A 202 5.70 -7.38 -12.68
C ARG A 202 5.10 -6.93 -14.02
N LEU A 203 3.99 -6.22 -13.99
CA LEU A 203 3.36 -5.72 -15.22
C LEU A 203 4.18 -4.59 -15.85
N GLY A 204 4.75 -3.70 -15.04
CA GLY A 204 5.63 -2.63 -15.49
C GLY A 204 6.91 -3.13 -16.15
N SER A 205 7.46 -4.27 -15.72
CA SER A 205 8.62 -4.88 -16.38
C SER A 205 8.29 -5.53 -17.73
N ILE A 206 7.04 -5.93 -17.94
CA ILE A 206 6.58 -6.55 -19.19
C ILE A 206 6.17 -5.51 -20.22
N HIS A 207 5.44 -4.48 -19.79
CA HIS A 207 4.78 -3.55 -20.69
C HIS A 207 5.57 -2.27 -20.99
N LEU A 208 6.55 -1.91 -20.17
CA LEU A 208 7.30 -0.66 -20.31
C LEU A 208 8.77 -0.92 -20.55
N GLU A 209 9.38 -0.08 -21.39
CA GLU A 209 10.81 -0.10 -21.65
C GLU A 209 11.62 0.36 -20.41
N LYS A 210 12.92 0.08 -20.42
CA LYS A 210 13.85 0.62 -19.42
C LYS A 210 13.93 2.13 -19.53
N GLY A 211 14.05 2.82 -18.41
CA GLY A 211 14.07 4.29 -18.34
C GLY A 211 12.69 4.95 -18.31
N THR A 212 11.61 4.24 -18.62
CA THR A 212 10.24 4.75 -18.42
C THR A 212 9.90 4.74 -16.94
N LYS A 213 9.48 5.88 -16.37
CA LYS A 213 9.16 5.93 -14.94
C LYS A 213 7.89 5.17 -14.60
N ARG A 214 7.91 4.50 -13.46
CA ARG A 214 6.82 3.69 -12.90
C ARG A 214 6.46 4.28 -11.54
N PHE A 215 5.38 5.04 -11.50
CA PHE A 215 4.84 5.63 -10.30
C PHE A 215 3.90 4.62 -9.63
N ILE A 216 4.25 4.17 -8.43
CA ILE A 216 3.55 3.09 -7.72
C ILE A 216 3.18 3.58 -6.32
N ASN A 217 1.89 3.55 -6.05
CA ASN A 217 1.32 3.81 -4.73
C ASN A 217 1.91 2.87 -3.67
N PHE A 218 2.16 3.43 -2.49
CA PHE A 218 2.81 2.75 -1.39
C PHE A 218 2.23 3.20 -0.03
N LEU A 219 1.79 2.24 0.80
CA LEU A 219 1.36 2.45 2.18
C LEU A 219 2.52 2.29 3.19
N PRO A 220 3.01 3.37 3.84
CA PRO A 220 3.95 3.30 4.96
C PRO A 220 3.66 2.22 6.01
N SER A 221 2.39 2.06 6.38
CA SER A 221 1.93 1.03 7.32
C SER A 221 2.24 -0.41 6.88
N SER A 222 2.53 -0.66 5.60
CA SER A 222 3.01 -1.97 5.12
C SER A 222 4.43 -2.33 5.56
N PHE A 223 5.20 -1.41 6.16
CA PHE A 223 6.65 -1.55 6.41
C PHE A 223 6.95 -1.64 7.90
N HIS A 224 6.35 -2.61 8.59
CA HIS A 224 6.66 -2.93 9.99
C HIS A 224 8.15 -3.20 10.24
N HIS A 225 8.81 -3.83 9.25
CA HIS A 225 10.25 -4.04 9.20
C HIS A 225 10.78 -3.40 7.92
N ALA A 226 10.99 -2.09 7.97
CA ALA A 226 11.34 -1.27 6.81
C ALA A 226 12.45 -1.91 5.94
N ASP A 227 13.54 -2.36 6.56
CA ASP A 227 14.68 -2.90 5.82
C ASP A 227 14.32 -4.16 5.01
N LEU A 228 13.63 -5.13 5.63
CA LEU A 228 13.26 -6.39 4.95
C LEU A 228 12.25 -6.14 3.82
N SER A 229 11.23 -5.33 4.07
CA SER A 229 10.19 -5.05 3.07
C SER A 229 10.70 -4.23 1.88
N VAL A 230 11.65 -3.31 2.12
CA VAL A 230 12.31 -2.54 1.05
C VAL A 230 13.17 -3.47 0.21
N GLU A 231 14.00 -4.31 0.83
CA GLU A 231 14.87 -5.26 0.13
C GLU A 231 14.08 -6.23 -0.75
N GLU A 232 12.99 -6.82 -0.25
CA GLU A 232 12.11 -7.70 -1.04
C GLU A 232 11.57 -7.01 -2.30
N THR A 233 11.21 -5.73 -2.17
CA THR A 233 10.69 -4.93 -3.29
C THR A 233 11.75 -4.71 -4.35
N LEU A 234 12.95 -4.34 -3.91
CA LEU A 234 14.08 -4.06 -4.79
C LEU A 234 14.61 -5.32 -5.45
N ASP A 235 14.62 -6.45 -4.74
CA ASP A 235 14.93 -7.75 -5.31
C ASP A 235 13.93 -8.13 -6.40
N LEU A 236 12.63 -7.90 -6.19
CA LEU A 236 11.64 -8.11 -7.23
C LEU A 236 11.91 -7.24 -8.46
N ILE A 237 12.23 -5.96 -8.28
CA ILE A 237 12.57 -5.03 -9.37
C ILE A 237 13.80 -5.49 -10.16
N ARG A 238 14.86 -5.90 -9.46
CA ARG A 238 16.10 -6.38 -10.09
C ARG A 238 15.87 -7.69 -10.83
N ASN A 239 15.15 -8.62 -10.20
CA ASN A 239 14.85 -9.94 -10.77
C ASN A 239 13.87 -9.85 -11.95
N SER A 240 13.05 -8.80 -12.03
CA SER A 240 12.21 -8.52 -13.20
C SER A 240 12.97 -7.85 -14.36
N GLY A 241 14.28 -7.60 -14.20
CA GLY A 241 15.14 -7.05 -15.24
C GLY A 241 15.04 -5.53 -15.42
N THR A 242 14.39 -4.84 -14.50
CA THR A 242 14.26 -3.37 -14.44
C THR A 242 15.21 -2.77 -13.40
N ASP A 243 15.46 -1.47 -13.48
CA ASP A 243 16.35 -0.77 -12.56
C ASP A 243 15.52 -0.04 -11.48
N PRO A 244 15.91 -0.07 -10.19
CA PRO A 244 15.29 0.74 -9.14
C PRO A 244 15.10 2.21 -9.52
N GLN A 245 16.01 2.81 -10.29
CA GLN A 245 15.88 4.20 -10.73
C GLN A 245 14.66 4.46 -11.62
N ASP A 246 14.07 3.43 -12.21
CA ASP A 246 12.86 3.58 -13.02
C ASP A 246 11.58 3.64 -12.15
N TYR A 247 11.69 3.45 -10.84
CA TYR A 247 10.54 3.38 -9.93
C TYR A 247 10.46 4.63 -9.04
N VAL A 248 9.24 5.14 -8.94
CA VAL A 248 8.86 6.22 -8.03
C VAL A 248 7.80 5.66 -7.09
N PHE A 249 8.08 5.61 -5.79
CA PHE A 249 7.10 5.16 -4.80
C PHE A 249 6.36 6.34 -4.20
N GLU A 250 5.04 6.32 -4.30
CA GLU A 250 4.17 7.42 -3.90
C GLU A 250 3.59 7.14 -2.52
N VAL A 251 3.87 8.02 -1.56
CA VAL A 251 3.27 7.92 -0.23
C VAL A 251 1.99 8.72 -0.19
N ILE A 252 0.88 8.02 0.06
CA ILE A 252 -0.46 8.60 0.11
C ILE A 252 -0.77 9.27 1.45
N GLU A 253 -1.68 10.26 1.43
CA GLU A 253 -1.97 11.14 2.56
C GLU A 253 -2.58 10.48 3.81
N THR A 254 -3.18 9.28 3.68
CA THR A 254 -3.94 8.66 4.79
C THR A 254 -3.07 8.11 5.92
N GLU A 255 -1.76 8.25 5.80
CA GLU A 255 -0.76 7.73 6.72
C GLU A 255 -0.18 8.87 7.57
N ARG A 256 0.39 8.51 8.73
CA ARG A 256 1.05 9.48 9.60
C ARG A 256 2.39 9.92 8.98
N LEU A 257 2.35 11.01 8.24
CA LEU A 257 3.53 11.58 7.57
C LEU A 257 4.56 12.15 8.56
N ASP A 258 4.20 12.29 9.84
CA ASP A 258 5.07 12.71 10.94
C ASP A 258 5.85 11.56 11.60
N ASP A 259 5.74 10.33 11.09
CA ASP A 259 6.40 9.14 11.65
C ASP A 259 7.90 9.08 11.27
N PRO A 260 8.83 9.05 12.24
CA PRO A 260 10.26 8.85 11.97
C PRO A 260 10.58 7.57 11.18
N ALA A 261 9.73 6.54 11.25
CA ALA A 261 9.88 5.32 10.46
C ALA A 261 9.73 5.60 8.95
N LEU A 262 8.94 6.60 8.56
CA LEU A 262 8.77 6.99 7.17
C LEU A 262 10.07 7.51 6.57
N HIS A 263 10.83 8.29 7.33
CA HIS A 263 12.14 8.80 6.88
C HIS A 263 13.11 7.64 6.57
N LYS A 264 13.12 6.60 7.40
CA LYS A 264 13.95 5.41 7.17
C LYS A 264 13.55 4.68 5.89
N VAL A 265 12.25 4.56 5.60
CA VAL A 265 11.76 3.95 4.35
C VAL A 265 12.18 4.77 3.14
N PHE A 266 12.03 6.10 3.19
CA PHE A 266 12.50 7.00 2.13
C PHE A 266 14.01 6.84 1.87
N GLU A 267 14.82 6.87 2.93
CA GLU A 267 16.27 6.69 2.82
C GLU A 267 16.66 5.32 2.27
N ALA A 268 15.97 4.26 2.71
CA ALA A 268 16.24 2.90 2.26
C ALA A 268 15.99 2.73 0.75
N TYR A 269 14.88 3.27 0.22
CA TYR A 269 14.60 3.27 -1.21
C TYR A 269 15.60 4.12 -2.00
N ARG A 270 15.90 5.33 -1.52
CA ARG A 270 16.84 6.26 -2.17
C ARG A 270 18.26 5.72 -2.25
N LYS A 271 18.74 5.10 -1.18
CA LYS A 271 20.07 4.46 -1.14
C LYS A 271 20.22 3.40 -2.23
N GLN A 272 19.11 2.85 -2.70
CA GLN A 272 19.05 1.79 -3.70
C GLN A 272 18.69 2.31 -5.09
N GLY A 273 18.59 3.63 -5.26
CA GLY A 273 18.35 4.31 -6.53
C GLY A 273 16.88 4.57 -6.86
N ALA A 274 15.93 4.05 -6.08
CA ALA A 274 14.51 4.36 -6.26
C ALA A 274 14.18 5.78 -5.79
N GLN A 275 13.16 6.38 -6.39
CA GLN A 275 12.74 7.73 -6.09
C GLN A 275 11.46 7.71 -5.25
N MET A 276 11.23 8.79 -4.50
CA MET A 276 10.06 8.91 -3.63
C MET A 276 9.19 10.10 -4.04
N ALA A 277 7.88 9.92 -3.97
CA ALA A 277 6.90 10.98 -4.20
C ALA A 277 6.00 11.18 -2.98
N LEU A 278 5.53 12.41 -2.78
CA LEU A 278 4.39 12.71 -1.92
C LEU A 278 3.15 12.95 -2.77
N ASP A 279 2.08 12.23 -2.45
CA ASP A 279 0.80 12.37 -3.13
C ASP A 279 -0.08 13.46 -2.51
N ASP A 280 -0.98 14.04 -3.32
CA ASP A 280 -2.03 14.99 -2.90
C ASP A 280 -1.56 16.15 -2.01
N VAL A 281 -0.44 16.79 -2.32
CA VAL A 281 0.07 17.90 -1.50
C VAL A 281 -0.92 19.10 -1.52
N GLY A 282 -1.29 19.56 -0.33
CA GLY A 282 -2.14 20.75 -0.13
C GLY A 282 -3.64 20.50 0.12
N SER A 283 -4.12 19.25 0.12
CA SER A 283 -5.53 18.90 0.42
C SER A 283 -5.79 18.44 1.85
N GLY A 284 -4.75 18.10 2.61
CA GLY A 284 -4.89 17.49 3.93
C GLY A 284 -3.60 17.42 4.75
N PHE A 285 -3.15 16.19 5.04
CA PHE A 285 -1.99 15.91 5.91
C PHE A 285 -0.65 16.18 5.24
N ALA A 286 -0.58 16.08 3.90
CA ALA A 286 0.60 16.39 3.11
C ALA A 286 0.75 17.92 2.98
N THR A 287 1.37 18.52 4.00
CA THR A 287 1.64 19.97 4.05
C THR A 287 3.01 20.31 3.45
N LEU A 288 3.23 21.57 3.09
CA LEU A 288 4.55 22.06 2.67
C LEU A 288 5.65 21.75 3.71
N ASN A 289 5.32 21.73 5.00
CA ASN A 289 6.27 21.36 6.04
C ASN A 289 6.74 19.91 5.92
N ILE A 290 5.88 18.99 5.49
CA ILE A 290 6.24 17.59 5.27
C ILE A 290 7.16 17.46 4.05
N VAL A 291 6.91 18.26 3.00
CA VAL A 291 7.79 18.34 1.83
C VAL A 291 9.22 18.70 2.24
N ASP A 292 9.39 19.64 3.18
CA ASP A 292 10.72 20.02 3.66
C ASP A 292 11.42 18.97 4.51
N GLN A 293 10.63 18.22 5.29
CA GLN A 293 11.13 17.21 6.18
C GLN A 293 11.57 15.96 5.42
N LEU A 294 10.76 15.50 4.47
CA LEU A 294 11.02 14.27 3.71
C LEU A 294 11.83 14.53 2.43
N GLN A 295 11.85 15.78 1.96
CA GLN A 295 12.54 16.23 0.75
C GLN A 295 12.30 15.31 -0.45
N PRO A 296 11.04 15.00 -0.85
CA PRO A 296 10.73 14.00 -1.88
C PRO A 296 11.31 14.38 -3.26
N ASP A 297 11.54 13.37 -4.10
CA ASP A 297 11.99 13.56 -5.48
C ASP A 297 10.86 14.13 -6.36
N TYR A 298 9.62 13.74 -6.06
CA TYR A 298 8.42 14.23 -6.73
C TYR A 298 7.37 14.71 -5.74
N VAL A 299 6.63 15.75 -6.11
CA VAL A 299 5.47 16.26 -5.37
C VAL A 299 4.28 16.32 -6.30
N LYS A 300 3.26 15.51 -6.02
CA LYS A 300 2.01 15.47 -6.79
C LYS A 300 1.10 16.58 -6.26
N MET A 301 0.73 17.51 -7.13
CA MET A 301 -0.15 18.63 -6.83
C MET A 301 -1.58 18.23 -7.18
N ASP A 302 -2.42 18.12 -6.16
CA ASP A 302 -3.80 17.65 -6.28
C ASP A 302 -4.63 18.49 -7.27
N ARG A 303 -5.60 17.84 -7.88
CA ARG A 303 -6.54 18.40 -8.84
C ARG A 303 -7.23 19.66 -8.33
N GLN A 304 -7.49 19.80 -7.04
CA GLN A 304 -8.15 21.00 -6.51
C GLN A 304 -7.36 22.29 -6.82
N TRP A 305 -6.03 22.22 -6.88
CA TRP A 305 -5.15 23.35 -7.19
C TRP A 305 -4.96 23.55 -8.70
N VAL A 306 -5.08 22.46 -9.47
CA VAL A 306 -4.98 22.47 -10.94
C VAL A 306 -6.25 22.98 -11.60
N SER A 307 -7.42 22.56 -11.13
CA SER A 307 -8.67 22.83 -11.82
C SER A 307 -8.97 24.34 -11.89
N ASN A 308 -9.13 24.87 -13.10
CA ASN A 308 -9.34 26.30 -13.38
C ASN A 308 -8.26 27.24 -12.83
N CYS A 309 -7.03 26.75 -12.65
CA CYS A 309 -5.91 27.58 -12.18
C CYS A 309 -5.55 28.72 -13.15
N ASP A 310 -5.91 28.59 -14.43
CA ASP A 310 -5.70 29.59 -15.47
C ASP A 310 -6.45 30.92 -15.19
N ILE A 311 -7.52 30.87 -14.39
CA ILE A 311 -8.39 32.02 -14.12
C ILE A 311 -8.56 32.35 -12.63
N ASP A 312 -7.88 31.64 -11.74
CA ASP A 312 -8.00 31.79 -10.28
C ASP A 312 -6.68 32.26 -9.66
N SER A 313 -6.60 33.54 -9.30
CA SER A 313 -5.37 34.14 -8.77
C SER A 313 -4.88 33.52 -7.45
N ASP A 314 -5.79 32.97 -6.63
CA ASP A 314 -5.39 32.36 -5.36
C ASP A 314 -4.72 31.01 -5.60
N LYS A 315 -5.23 30.23 -6.56
CA LYS A 315 -4.57 28.98 -7.01
C LYS A 315 -3.24 29.27 -7.69
N GLN A 316 -3.17 30.31 -8.51
CA GLN A 316 -1.92 30.73 -9.18
C GLN A 316 -0.82 31.02 -8.16
N LYS A 317 -1.17 31.78 -7.10
CA LYS A 317 -0.24 32.06 -6.01
C LYS A 317 0.19 30.79 -5.27
N TYR A 318 -0.75 29.89 -4.97
CA TYR A 318 -0.41 28.61 -4.34
C TYR A 318 0.57 27.79 -5.20
N ILE A 319 0.34 27.74 -6.51
CA ILE A 319 1.21 27.04 -7.46
C ILE A 319 2.62 27.63 -7.45
N ASP A 320 2.75 28.96 -7.46
CA ASP A 320 4.04 29.65 -7.38
C ASP A 320 4.79 29.32 -6.07
N ASP A 321 4.08 29.40 -4.93
CA ASP A 321 4.63 29.09 -3.60
C ASP A 321 5.09 27.62 -3.51
N LEU A 322 4.30 26.68 -4.04
CA LEU A 322 4.63 25.26 -4.08
C LEU A 322 5.86 25.01 -4.97
N LEU A 323 5.89 25.59 -6.18
CA LEU A 323 6.99 25.41 -7.11
C LEU A 323 8.31 25.96 -6.54
N GLU A 324 8.28 27.13 -5.91
CA GLU A 324 9.46 27.69 -5.23
C GLU A 324 9.97 26.73 -4.14
N ARG A 325 9.05 26.19 -3.33
CA ARG A 325 9.40 25.30 -2.22
C ARG A 325 10.01 24.00 -2.70
N VAL A 326 9.37 23.35 -3.68
CA VAL A 326 9.82 22.07 -4.23
C VAL A 326 11.15 22.22 -4.98
N THR A 327 11.35 23.33 -5.69
CA THR A 327 12.63 23.61 -6.37
C THR A 327 13.79 23.73 -5.37
N ARG A 328 13.55 24.31 -4.20
CA ARG A 328 14.57 24.49 -3.14
C ARG A 328 15.13 23.18 -2.60
N ILE A 329 14.31 22.13 -2.58
CA ILE A 329 14.73 20.78 -2.17
C ILE A 329 15.16 19.91 -3.37
N HIS A 330 15.30 20.50 -4.56
CA HIS A 330 15.60 19.80 -5.82
C HIS A 330 14.56 18.75 -6.23
N GLY A 331 13.32 18.88 -5.73
CA GLY A 331 12.20 18.04 -6.13
C GLY A 331 11.56 18.48 -7.45
N THR A 332 10.66 17.66 -7.96
CA THR A 332 9.92 17.89 -9.21
C THR A 332 8.42 17.92 -8.94
N VAL A 333 7.72 18.97 -9.37
CA VAL A 333 6.26 19.04 -9.25
C VAL A 333 5.57 18.26 -10.39
N LEU A 334 4.60 17.42 -10.05
CA LEU A 334 3.70 16.75 -10.98
C LEU A 334 2.29 17.32 -10.78
N ALA A 335 1.74 18.04 -11.77
CA ALA A 335 0.38 18.57 -11.69
C ALA A 335 -0.65 17.51 -12.14
N GLU A 336 -1.65 17.24 -11.30
CA GLU A 336 -2.60 16.15 -11.51
C GLU A 336 -4.00 16.63 -11.87
N GLY A 337 -4.74 15.78 -12.58
CA GLY A 337 -6.10 16.07 -12.97
C GLY A 337 -6.21 17.18 -14.02
N ILE A 338 -5.24 17.32 -14.91
CA ILE A 338 -5.33 18.23 -16.06
C ILE A 338 -6.46 17.76 -17.00
N GLU A 339 -7.46 18.60 -17.21
CA GLU A 339 -8.58 18.29 -18.11
C GLU A 339 -8.75 19.30 -19.24
N ARG A 340 -8.25 20.53 -19.04
CA ARG A 340 -8.38 21.62 -20.01
C ARG A 340 -7.03 22.02 -20.58
N GLU A 341 -7.04 22.38 -21.86
CA GLU A 341 -5.84 22.90 -22.54
C GLU A 341 -5.36 24.19 -21.88
N GLU A 342 -6.26 25.06 -21.43
CA GLU A 342 -5.87 26.31 -20.79
C GLU A 342 -5.15 26.10 -19.45
N GLU A 343 -5.56 25.09 -18.66
CA GLU A 343 -4.86 24.68 -17.44
C GLU A 343 -3.43 24.23 -17.76
N TRP A 344 -3.27 23.38 -18.78
CA TRP A 344 -1.96 22.90 -19.20
C TRP A 344 -1.06 24.03 -19.69
N GLN A 345 -1.56 24.92 -20.54
CA GLN A 345 -0.79 26.04 -21.07
C GLN A 345 -0.36 27.01 -19.97
N TYR A 346 -1.26 27.30 -19.02
CA TYR A 346 -0.92 28.11 -17.86
C TYR A 346 0.19 27.46 -17.03
N LEU A 347 0.02 26.20 -16.62
CA LEU A 347 0.97 25.51 -15.75
C LEU A 347 2.33 25.29 -16.44
N LYS A 348 2.34 25.02 -17.74
CA LYS A 348 3.55 24.99 -18.56
C LYS A 348 4.29 26.33 -18.53
N LYS A 349 3.56 27.44 -18.68
CA LYS A 349 4.14 28.79 -18.59
C LYS A 349 4.65 29.11 -17.18
N ALA A 350 3.96 28.62 -16.14
CA ALA A 350 4.37 28.75 -14.75
C ALA A 350 5.65 27.94 -14.43
N GLY A 351 6.06 27.02 -15.30
CA GLY A 351 7.28 26.22 -15.14
C GLY A 351 7.05 24.86 -14.48
N ILE A 352 5.80 24.37 -14.44
CA ILE A 352 5.52 23.00 -13.98
C ILE A 352 6.18 22.00 -14.94
N PRO A 353 6.97 21.04 -14.42
CA PRO A 353 7.76 20.15 -15.27
C PRO A 353 7.00 18.91 -15.74
N LEU A 354 5.98 18.45 -15.02
CA LEU A 354 5.26 17.21 -15.35
C LEU A 354 3.76 17.36 -15.16
N PHE A 355 3.01 16.61 -15.98
CA PHE A 355 1.55 16.70 -16.05
C PHE A 355 0.92 15.32 -16.13
N GLN A 356 -0.23 15.17 -15.46
CA GLN A 356 -1.07 14.00 -15.56
C GLN A 356 -2.55 14.42 -15.59
N GLY A 357 -3.37 13.75 -16.39
CA GLY A 357 -4.80 14.04 -16.43
C GLY A 357 -5.48 13.51 -17.69
N TYR A 358 -6.80 13.63 -17.74
CA TYR A 358 -7.59 13.07 -18.85
C TYR A 358 -7.31 13.77 -20.19
N LEU A 359 -6.74 14.98 -20.17
CA LEU A 359 -6.22 15.62 -21.38
C LEU A 359 -5.17 14.75 -22.10
N PHE A 360 -4.35 14.02 -21.34
CA PHE A 360 -3.26 13.18 -21.86
C PHE A 360 -3.60 11.68 -21.91
N GLY A 361 -4.74 11.28 -21.35
CA GLY A 361 -5.19 9.90 -21.37
C GLY A 361 -5.67 9.41 -20.01
N ARG A 362 -6.63 8.49 -20.07
CA ARG A 362 -7.16 7.81 -18.88
C ARG A 362 -6.32 6.56 -18.58
N ALA A 363 -6.36 6.12 -17.33
CA ALA A 363 -5.77 4.86 -16.91
C ALA A 363 -6.30 3.67 -17.76
N ALA A 364 -5.40 2.99 -18.47
CA ALA A 364 -5.74 1.89 -19.37
C ALA A 364 -4.90 0.62 -19.07
N PRO A 365 -5.33 -0.59 -19.48
CA PRO A 365 -4.58 -1.83 -19.24
C PRO A 365 -3.21 -1.90 -19.94
N LEU A 366 -2.99 -1.09 -20.97
CA LEU A 366 -1.78 -1.05 -21.77
C LEU A 366 -1.29 0.40 -21.89
N PRO A 367 0.03 0.61 -22.04
CA PRO A 367 0.57 1.94 -22.30
C PRO A 367 -0.02 2.50 -23.59
N VAL A 368 -0.27 3.82 -23.60
CA VAL A 368 -0.68 4.50 -24.83
C VAL A 368 0.51 4.57 -25.79
N ALA A 369 0.23 4.53 -27.09
CA ALA A 369 1.29 4.66 -28.09
C ALA A 369 1.99 6.02 -27.92
N ASN A 370 3.31 6.03 -27.99
CA ASN A 370 4.14 7.24 -27.84
C ASN A 370 4.09 8.10 -29.12
N THR A 371 2.89 8.38 -29.62
CA THR A 371 2.64 9.43 -30.61
C THR A 371 2.43 10.68 -29.77
N GLY A 372 3.48 11.48 -29.57
CA GLY A 372 3.43 12.66 -28.71
C GLY A 372 2.13 13.45 -28.94
N PHE A 373 1.59 14.04 -27.87
CA PHE A 373 0.40 14.90 -27.92
C PHE A 373 0.70 16.15 -28.76
N ALA A 374 0.85 15.98 -30.08
CA ALA A 374 0.75 17.05 -31.03
C ALA A 374 -0.71 17.46 -30.96
N GLY A 375 -0.97 18.63 -30.38
CA GLY A 375 -2.30 19.25 -30.35
C GLY A 375 -2.87 19.27 -31.77
N SER A 376 -3.61 18.24 -32.12
CA SER A 376 -4.42 18.21 -33.31
C SER A 376 -5.82 18.56 -32.85
N ALA A 377 -6.16 19.82 -33.10
CA ALA A 377 -7.51 20.16 -33.46
C ALA A 377 -7.97 19.15 -34.54
N ALA A 378 -8.76 18.18 -34.15
CA ALA A 378 -9.44 17.27 -35.05
C ALA A 378 -10.86 17.09 -34.56
N SER A 379 -11.67 18.08 -34.93
CA SER A 379 -13.05 17.91 -35.38
C SER A 379 -13.40 16.48 -35.79
N ASN A 380 -14.31 15.86 -35.05
CA ASN A 380 -15.66 15.49 -35.55
C ASN A 380 -16.58 15.10 -34.39
#